data_AF-K9T880-F1
#
_entry.id   AF-K9T880-F1
#
_cell.length_a   1.000
_cell.length_b   1.000
_cell.length_c   1.000
_cell.angle_alpha   90.00
_cell.angle_beta   90.00
_cell.angle_gamma   90.00
#
_symmetry.space_group_name_H-M   'P 1'
#
loop_
_entity.id
_entity.type
_entity.pdbx_description
1 polymer ?
#
loop_
_entity_poly.entity_id
_entity_poly.type
_entity_poly.pdbx_seq_one_letter_code
_entity_poly.pdbx_strand_id
1 'polypeptide(L)' 'MTRRIQMIFGATWQYLNQPLGDEYPKSIWNISHFWHLYQIQLLETCWYKDITSESHYTQ' A
#
# COMPACT_ATOMS: atom_id res chain seq x y z
N MET A 1 -15.60 -26.45 12.50
CA MET A 1 -14.12 -26.36 12.43
C MET A 1 -13.60 -24.92 12.25
N THR A 2 -14.46 -23.89 12.32
CA THR A 2 -14.15 -22.50 11.90
C THR A 2 -13.96 -21.49 13.04
N ARG A 3 -14.42 -21.80 14.25
CA ARG A 3 -14.41 -20.86 15.40
C ARG A 3 -13.01 -20.56 15.95
N ARG A 4 -12.12 -21.56 15.96
CA ARG A 4 -10.75 -21.42 16.49
C ARG A 4 -9.88 -20.55 15.59
N ILE A 5 -10.04 -20.71 14.27
CA ILE A 5 -9.33 -19.90 13.27
C ILE A 5 -9.74 -18.42 13.40
N GLN A 6 -11.04 -18.13 13.54
CA GLN A 6 -11.52 -16.76 13.77
C GLN A 6 -10.95 -16.14 15.05
N MET A 7 -10.81 -16.90 16.14
CA MET A 7 -10.21 -16.40 17.37
C MET A 7 -8.71 -16.11 17.22
N ILE A 8 -7.98 -16.98 16.52
CA ILE A 8 -6.54 -16.77 16.27
C ILE A 8 -6.32 -15.55 15.37
N PHE A 9 -7.09 -15.42 14.28
CA PHE A 9 -7.03 -14.25 13.42
C PHE A 9 -7.44 -12.97 14.16
N GLY A 10 -8.48 -13.03 14.99
CA GLY A 10 -8.92 -11.90 15.81
C GLY A 10 -7.87 -11.45 16.82
N ALA A 11 -7.26 -12.38 17.55
CA ALA A 11 -6.20 -12.08 18.51
C ALA A 11 -4.93 -11.55 17.82
N THR A 12 -4.57 -12.14 16.68
CA THR A 12 -3.44 -11.68 15.87
C THR A 12 -3.68 -10.26 15.34
N TRP A 13 -4.90 -9.98 14.88
CA TRP A 13 -5.30 -8.66 14.41
C TRP A 13 -5.27 -7.61 15.54
N GLN A 14 -5.78 -7.95 16.72
CA GLN A 14 -5.73 -7.07 17.89
C GLN A 14 -4.30 -6.80 18.36
N TYR A 15 -3.42 -7.81 18.31
CA TYR A 15 -2.02 -7.66 18.68
C TYR A 15 -1.24 -6.79 17.69
N LEU A 16 -1.39 -7.02 16.38
CA LEU A 16 -0.72 -6.22 15.36
C LEU A 16 -1.26 -4.78 15.30
N ASN A 17 -2.52 -4.57 15.66
CA ASN A 17 -3.14 -3.25 15.67
C ASN A 17 -3.11 -2.56 17.04
N GLN A 18 -2.27 -3.03 17.97
CA GLN A 18 -2.15 -2.34 19.26
C GLN A 18 -1.48 -0.96 19.06
N PRO A 19 -2.01 0.10 19.67
CA PRO A 19 -1.35 1.40 19.69
C PRO A 19 -0.13 1.32 20.60
N LEU A 20 1.08 1.45 20.02
CA LEU A 20 2.35 1.34 20.74
C LEU A 20 2.78 2.63 21.49
N GLY A 21 1.88 3.61 21.64
CA GLY A 21 2.13 4.84 22.40
C GLY A 21 1.08 5.91 22.16
N ASP A 22 0.88 6.78 23.16
CA ASP A 22 -0.19 7.80 23.26
C ASP A 22 -0.16 8.93 22.21
N GLU A 23 0.76 8.91 21.22
CA GLU A 23 0.95 10.03 20.29
C GLU A 23 0.84 9.71 18.79
N TYR A 24 0.49 8.49 18.39
CA TYR A 24 0.44 8.15 16.95
C TYR A 24 -0.85 7.48 16.50
N PRO A 25 -1.68 8.12 15.65
CA PRO A 25 -2.67 7.44 14.84
C PRO A 25 -2.01 7.02 13.52
N LYS A 26 -0.94 6.25 13.55
CA LYS A 26 -0.32 5.75 12.31
C LYS A 26 0.06 4.30 12.47
N SER A 27 -0.98 3.47 12.51
CA SER A 27 -0.85 2.09 12.06
C SER A 27 -0.10 2.13 10.72
N ILE A 28 1.07 1.47 10.69
CA ILE A 28 1.99 1.39 9.54
C ILE A 28 1.28 0.74 8.33
N TRP A 29 0.11 0.15 8.57
CA TRP A 29 -0.87 -0.35 7.61
C TRP A 29 -1.73 0.73 6.96
N ASN A 30 -1.18 1.92 6.71
CA ASN A 30 -1.92 2.91 5.93
C ASN A 30 -1.86 2.52 4.44
N ILE A 31 -2.69 1.54 4.07
CA ILE A 31 -2.87 1.05 2.70
C ILE A 31 -3.19 2.23 1.77
N SER A 32 -3.87 3.27 2.27
CA SER A 32 -4.14 4.49 1.51
C SER A 32 -2.85 5.26 1.19
N HIS A 33 -1.89 5.36 2.11
CA HIS A 33 -0.59 5.98 1.85
C HIS A 33 0.23 5.17 0.84
N PHE A 34 0.25 3.84 0.96
CA PHE A 34 0.91 2.98 -0.03
C PHE A 34 0.26 3.12 -1.41
N TRP A 35 -1.08 3.11 -1.48
CA TRP A 35 -1.82 3.27 -2.72
C TRP A 35 -1.52 4.62 -3.39
N HIS A 36 -1.43 5.69 -2.59
CA HIS A 36 -1.10 7.02 -3.09
C HIS A 36 0.31 7.05 -3.71
N LEU A 37 1.32 6.49 -3.03
CA LEU A 37 2.67 6.38 -3.57
C LEU A 37 2.73 5.53 -4.84
N TYR A 38 2.00 4.41 -4.86
CA TYR A 38 1.91 3.54 -6.02
C TYR A 38 1.31 4.26 -7.24
N GLN A 39 0.27 5.08 -7.05
CA GLN A 39 -0.32 5.86 -8.13
C GLN A 39 0.68 6.86 -8.72
N ILE A 40 1.45 7.55 -7.88
CA ILE A 40 2.48 8.49 -8.34
C ILE A 40 3.52 7.77 -9.20
N GLN A 41 4.04 6.65 -8.71
CA GLN A 41 5.05 5.87 -9.44
C GLN A 41 4.52 5.31 -10.77
N LEU A 42 3.24 4.92 -10.81
CA LEU A 42 2.58 4.48 -12.03
C LEU A 42 2.49 5.61 -13.06
N LEU A 43 2.09 6.82 -12.62
CA LEU A 43 2.03 7.99 -13.51
C LEU A 43 3.41 8.33 -14.07
N GLU A 44 4.45 8.34 -13.23
CA GLU A 44 5.83 8.63 -13.65
C GLU A 44 6.32 7.63 -14.71
N THR A 45 6.02 6.34 -14.51
CA THR A 45 6.39 5.28 -15.45
C THR A 45 5.66 5.43 -16.79
N CYS A 46 4.36 5.72 -16.77
CA CYS A 46 3.58 5.97 -17.98
C CYS A 46 4.08 7.22 -18.72
N TRP A 47 4.35 8.29 -17.99
CA TRP A 47 4.87 9.54 -18.54
C TRP A 47 6.23 9.35 -19.24
N TYR A 48 7.15 8.64 -18.60
CA TYR A 48 8.45 8.33 -19.20
C TYR A 48 8.31 7.43 -20.44
N LYS A 49 7.40 6.46 -20.40
CA LYS A 49 7.14 5.55 -21.54
C LYS A 49 6.58 6.28 -22.75
N ASP A 50 5.70 7.27 -22.54
CA ASP A 50 5.11 8.09 -23.61
C ASP A 50 6.20 8.90 -24.34
N ILE A 51 7.07 9.57 -23.59
CA ILE A 51 8.23 10.30 -24.13
C ILE A 51 9.14 9.38 -24.96
N THR A 52 9.36 8.17 -24.48
CA THR A 52 10.20 7.20 -25.20
C THR A 52 9.53 6.73 -26.50
N SER A 53 8.20 6.64 -26.52
CA SER A 53 7.45 6.22 -27.70
C SER A 53 7.44 7.27 -28.81
N GLU A 54 7.29 8.56 -28.51
CA GLU A 54 7.37 9.64 -29.51
C GLU A 54 8.74 9.72 -30.21
N SER A 55 9.82 9.42 -29.50
CA SER A 55 11.17 9.40 -30.07
C SER A 55 11.42 8.27 -31.09
N HIS A 56 10.58 7.22 -31.09
CA HIS A 56 10.72 6.06 -31.98
C HIS A 56 9.95 6.20 -33.30
N TYR A 57 9.12 7.24 -33.46
CA TYR A 57 8.35 7.50 -34.70
C TYR A 57 8.97 8.58 -35.59
N THR A 58 10.10 9.18 -35.19
CA THR A 58 10.80 10.24 -35.94
C THR A 58 12.11 9.79 -36.60
N GLN A 59 12.36 8.48 -36.73
CA GLN A 59 13.54 7.92 -37.40
C GLN A 59 13.23 7.31 -38.77
#